data_AF-A0A074SQX5-F1
#
_entry.id   AF-A0A074SQX5-F1
#
_cell.length_a   1.000
_cell.length_b   1.000
_cell.length_c   1.000
_cell.angle_alpha   90.00
_cell.angle_beta   90.00
_cell.angle_gamma   90.00
#
_symmetry.space_group_name_H-M   'P 1'
#
loop_
_entity.id
_entity.type
_entity.pdbx_description
1 polymer ?
#
loop_
_entity_poly.entity_id
_entity_poly.type
_entity_poly.pdbx_seq_one_letter_code
_entity_poly.pdbx_strand_id
1 'polypeptide(L)'
;MSDEEDDYLSDKFLASLEAAPKPTTSNISYAERRRVAQRESERKRIEGRVKSRREMEEEARREGLSRSLFEKEDGAEDGQPSNKAMSMMLKMGFKPGESLGKKEEPVKPPNDNTDATSTEEPEKVKSGHLTEPLPLAVWAGRKGLGLGKRAMSPPLSGSSKAAKTSAEEDAAEKSRNENYRAQARSDYEERRDEGRLRAALRTCTNLDENHGVKFNVLQLNPTDPSSIPEPLYDLLSRAPSGAIDENALDAKPGYRVPVGESDFDEGVEPGNERAIAARLKEQMKADSLQPLKESNEDFIAMRDAVKADESKQEVAEDPIDFDQETVDAAKEYLQKNVQERLEMVLEYLRTRHFYCFWCGASYNDASDLETNCPGPDEDSH
;
A
#
# COMPACT_ATOMS: atom_id res chain seq x y z
N MET A 1 79.54 13.87 36.50
CA MET A 1 78.85 12.63 36.92
C MET A 1 77.49 13.08 37.41
N SER A 2 76.36 12.79 36.79
CA SER A 2 76.00 11.78 35.77
C SER A 2 74.85 12.33 34.93
N ASP A 3 74.94 12.20 33.61
CA ASP A 3 73.81 12.30 32.67
C ASP A 3 72.83 11.18 33.03
N GLU A 4 71.59 11.51 33.40
CA GLU A 4 70.50 10.53 33.55
C GLU A 4 69.91 10.29 32.15
N GLU A 5 70.62 9.47 31.37
CA GLU A 5 70.12 8.89 30.13
C GLU A 5 68.84 8.08 30.46
N ASP A 6 67.72 8.42 29.82
CA ASP A 6 66.44 7.72 30.00
C ASP A 6 66.63 6.22 29.80
N ASP A 7 66.53 5.45 30.90
CA ASP A 7 66.73 4.01 30.94
C ASP A 7 65.89 3.31 29.86
N TYR A 8 66.55 2.52 29.01
CA TYR A 8 65.95 1.82 27.86
C TYR A 8 64.84 0.82 28.25
N LEU A 9 64.69 0.54 29.55
CA LEU A 9 63.66 -0.33 30.13
C LEU A 9 62.66 0.43 31.02
N SER A 10 62.65 1.76 31.00
CA SER A 10 61.69 2.54 31.78
C SER A 10 60.26 2.39 31.26
N ASP A 11 59.30 2.32 32.18
CA ASP A 11 57.85 2.18 31.90
C ASP A 11 57.28 3.28 30.99
N LYS A 12 58.02 4.37 30.78
CA LYS A 12 57.67 5.45 29.84
C LYS A 12 57.65 4.94 28.39
N PHE A 13 58.52 4.00 28.03
CA PHE A 13 58.53 3.37 26.71
C PHE A 13 57.43 2.31 26.57
N LEU A 14 57.14 1.55 27.62
CA LEU A 14 56.02 0.59 27.63
C LEU A 14 54.67 1.32 27.54
N ALA A 15 54.49 2.41 28.29
CA ALA A 15 53.30 3.25 28.20
C ALA A 15 53.13 3.89 26.80
N SER A 16 54.23 4.20 26.10
CA SER A 16 54.20 4.67 24.71
C SER A 16 53.80 3.58 23.71
N LEU A 17 54.02 2.31 24.02
CA LEU A 17 53.62 1.17 23.17
C LEU A 17 52.18 0.72 23.46
N GLU A 18 51.77 0.77 24.73
CA GLU A 18 50.42 0.44 25.19
C GLU A 18 49.40 1.55 24.84
N ALA A 19 49.88 2.80 24.73
CA ALA A 19 49.22 3.86 23.96
C ALA A 19 49.35 3.55 22.46
N ALA A 20 48.76 2.43 22.03
CA ALA A 20 48.63 2.06 20.63
C ALA A 20 48.19 3.31 19.83
N PRO A 21 48.77 3.57 18.65
CA PRO A 21 48.33 4.68 17.84
C PRO A 21 46.83 4.49 17.60
N LYS A 22 46.00 5.35 18.20
CA LYS A 22 44.60 5.50 17.79
C LYS A 22 44.67 5.56 16.27
N PRO A 23 44.00 4.65 15.52
CA PRO A 23 44.17 4.60 14.09
C PRO A 23 43.80 5.98 13.55
N THR A 24 44.83 6.75 13.21
CA THR A 24 44.63 8.00 12.52
C THR A 24 44.00 7.62 11.20
N THR A 25 42.96 8.34 10.80
CA THR A 25 42.15 8.06 9.59
C THR A 25 42.98 7.99 8.30
N SER A 26 44.28 8.31 8.37
CA SER A 26 45.27 8.23 7.31
C SER A 26 45.76 6.80 7.00
N ASN A 27 45.66 5.82 7.92
CA ASN A 27 46.26 4.49 7.72
C ASN A 27 45.26 3.37 7.40
N ILE A 28 44.02 3.70 7.01
CA ILE A 28 43.05 2.68 6.58
C ILE A 28 43.39 2.27 5.14
N SER A 29 43.64 0.98 4.92
CA SER A 29 43.87 0.45 3.57
C SER A 29 42.70 0.81 2.65
N TYR A 30 42.98 1.10 1.38
CA TYR A 30 41.95 1.42 0.39
C TYR A 30 40.85 0.33 0.32
N ALA A 31 41.24 -0.94 0.48
CA ALA A 31 40.32 -2.06 0.50
C ALA A 31 39.36 -2.01 1.70
N GLU A 32 39.84 -1.57 2.86
CA GLU A 32 39.05 -1.47 4.09
C GLU A 32 38.12 -0.25 4.06
N ARG A 33 38.59 0.89 3.56
CA ARG A 33 37.75 2.07 3.27
C ARG A 33 36.60 1.73 2.32
N ARG A 34 36.88 0.97 1.25
CA ARG A 34 35.85 0.51 0.30
C ARG A 34 34.83 -0.42 0.96
N ARG A 35 35.26 -1.33 1.82
CA ARG A 35 34.36 -2.27 2.54
C ARG A 35 33.44 -1.56 3.53
N VAL A 36 33.95 -0.55 4.24
CA VAL A 36 33.14 0.29 5.15
C VAL A 36 32.11 1.09 4.35
N ALA A 37 32.52 1.71 3.25
CA ALA A 37 31.62 2.46 2.38
C ALA A 37 30.49 1.59 1.79
N GLN A 38 30.79 0.34 1.41
CA GLN A 38 29.76 -0.61 0.93
C GLN A 38 28.77 -1.00 2.02
N ARG A 39 29.22 -1.24 3.26
CA ARG A 39 28.30 -1.54 4.38
C ARG A 39 27.42 -0.35 4.73
N GLU A 40 27.97 0.87 4.69
CA GLU A 40 27.19 2.08 4.94
C GLU A 40 26.17 2.35 3.83
N SER A 41 26.52 2.10 2.56
CA SER A 41 25.57 2.24 1.45
C SER A 41 24.47 1.20 1.51
N GLU A 42 24.78 -0.05 1.86
CA GLU A 42 23.79 -1.10 2.12
C GLU A 42 22.87 -0.72 3.28
N ARG A 43 23.42 -0.22 4.39
CA ARG A 43 22.63 0.22 5.55
C ARG A 43 21.68 1.36 5.17
N LYS A 44 22.18 2.40 4.48
CA LYS A 44 21.35 3.51 3.97
C LYS A 44 20.29 3.03 2.97
N ARG A 45 20.60 2.02 2.14
CA ARG A 45 19.65 1.44 1.18
C ARG A 45 18.55 0.64 1.88
N ILE A 46 18.88 -0.03 2.99
CA ILE A 46 17.91 -0.74 3.83
C ILE A 46 17.05 0.25 4.63
N GLU A 47 17.65 1.33 5.15
CA GLU A 47 16.95 2.38 5.90
C GLU A 47 16.04 3.23 5.00
N GLY A 48 16.46 3.52 3.77
CA GLY A 48 15.66 4.25 2.79
C GLY A 48 14.60 3.39 2.08
N ARG A 49 14.62 2.06 2.28
CA ARG A 49 13.57 1.18 1.78
C ARG A 49 12.35 1.29 2.69
N VAL A 50 11.20 1.61 2.10
CA VAL A 50 9.91 1.54 2.81
C VAL A 50 9.64 0.08 3.17
N LYS A 51 9.59 -0.22 4.47
CA LYS A 51 9.25 -1.56 4.99
C LYS A 51 7.84 -1.94 4.56
N SER A 52 7.61 -3.20 4.22
CA SER A 52 6.27 -3.67 3.84
C SER A 52 5.35 -3.71 5.07
N ARG A 53 4.03 -3.61 4.84
CA ARG A 53 3.02 -3.67 5.92
C ARG A 53 3.16 -4.92 6.80
N ARG A 54 3.50 -6.06 6.19
CA ARG A 54 3.71 -7.33 6.89
C ARG A 54 4.96 -7.31 7.80
N GLU A 55 6.07 -6.76 7.30
CA GLU A 55 7.31 -6.66 8.08
C GLU A 55 7.11 -5.73 9.30
N MET A 56 6.38 -4.64 9.12
CA MET A 56 6.06 -3.70 10.20
C MET A 56 5.17 -4.34 11.29
N GLU A 57 4.17 -5.14 10.90
CA GLU A 57 3.31 -5.86 11.84
C GLU A 57 4.07 -6.95 12.61
N GLU A 58 4.96 -7.69 11.95
CA GLU A 58 5.81 -8.71 12.59
C GLU A 58 6.80 -8.08 13.58
N GLU A 59 7.39 -6.94 13.23
CA GLU A 59 8.27 -6.16 14.12
C GLU A 59 7.51 -5.63 15.34
N ALA A 60 6.34 -5.01 15.13
CA ALA A 60 5.48 -4.54 16.23
C ALA A 60 4.99 -5.69 17.12
N ARG A 61 4.66 -6.84 16.53
CA ARG A 61 4.28 -8.05 17.28
C ARG A 61 5.45 -8.57 18.11
N ARG A 62 6.65 -8.61 17.54
CA ARG A 62 7.87 -9.06 18.24
C ARG A 62 8.23 -8.09 19.36
N GLU A 63 8.15 -6.79 19.11
CA GLU A 63 8.35 -5.75 20.11
C GLU A 63 7.33 -5.88 21.25
N GLY A 64 6.04 -6.04 20.93
CA GLY A 64 4.97 -6.25 21.89
C GLY A 64 5.14 -7.53 22.73
N LEU A 65 5.63 -8.62 22.13
CA LEU A 65 5.96 -9.86 22.84
C LEU A 65 7.22 -9.71 23.71
N SER A 66 8.22 -8.97 23.23
CA SER A 66 9.47 -8.76 23.95
C SER A 66 9.36 -7.74 25.08
N ARG A 67 8.36 -6.85 25.03
CA ARG A 67 8.14 -5.85 26.06
C ARG A 67 7.36 -6.47 27.22
N SER A 68 8.07 -6.74 28.30
CA SER A 68 7.45 -7.13 29.58
C SER A 68 6.45 -6.04 30.01
N LEU A 69 5.17 -6.42 30.15
CA LEU A 69 4.13 -5.55 30.71
C LEU A 69 4.35 -5.28 32.21
N PHE A 70 5.19 -6.08 32.88
CA PHE A 70 5.46 -5.97 34.31
C PHE A 70 6.56 -4.95 34.63
N GLU A 71 7.66 -4.92 33.85
CA GLU A 71 8.81 -4.02 34.11
C GLU A 71 8.50 -2.54 33.84
N LYS A 72 7.44 -2.25 33.10
CA LYS A 72 7.08 -0.88 32.71
C LYS A 72 6.34 -0.11 33.81
N GLU A 73 5.89 -0.78 34.87
CA GLU A 73 5.01 -0.20 35.90
C GLU A 73 5.66 -0.08 37.29
N ASP A 74 6.89 -0.57 37.48
CA ASP A 74 7.64 -0.43 38.75
C ASP A 74 8.03 1.02 39.09
N GLY A 75 7.79 1.97 38.18
CA GLY A 75 7.98 3.41 38.36
C GLY A 75 6.71 4.21 38.68
N ALA A 76 5.57 3.55 38.88
CA ALA A 76 4.34 4.24 39.30
C ALA A 76 4.39 4.50 40.82
N GLU A 77 4.90 5.67 41.21
CA GLU A 77 4.61 6.27 42.51
C GLU A 77 3.07 6.25 42.70
N ASP A 78 2.62 5.80 43.87
CA ASP A 78 1.21 5.65 44.28
C ASP A 78 0.51 4.30 44.00
N GLY A 79 1.25 3.20 43.84
CA GLY A 79 0.75 1.85 44.17
C GLY A 79 -0.48 1.37 43.39
N GLN A 80 -0.81 2.01 42.27
CA GLN A 80 -1.97 1.70 41.45
C GLN A 80 -1.51 1.38 40.02
N PRO A 81 -1.60 0.11 39.57
CA PRO A 81 -1.09 -0.28 38.27
C PRO A 81 -1.90 0.39 37.15
N SER A 82 -1.21 0.90 36.13
CA SER A 82 -1.78 1.76 35.09
C SER A 82 -2.80 1.02 34.21
N ASN A 83 -2.68 -0.31 34.11
CA ASN A 83 -3.58 -1.15 33.37
C ASN A 83 -4.72 -1.69 34.24
N LYS A 84 -5.96 -1.36 33.86
CA LYS A 84 -7.21 -1.82 34.53
C LYS A 84 -7.26 -3.35 34.68
N ALA A 85 -6.74 -4.08 33.71
CA ALA A 85 -6.62 -5.54 33.75
C ALA A 85 -5.66 -6.01 34.85
N MET A 86 -4.53 -5.33 35.03
CA MET A 86 -3.53 -5.63 36.06
C MET A 86 -4.08 -5.27 37.45
N SER A 87 -4.76 -4.12 37.59
CA SER A 87 -5.50 -3.75 38.80
C SER A 87 -6.57 -4.79 39.18
N MET A 88 -7.31 -5.31 38.21
CA MET A 88 -8.26 -6.41 38.43
C MET A 88 -7.55 -7.69 38.85
N MET A 89 -6.44 -8.07 38.21
CA MET A 89 -5.68 -9.26 38.59
C MET A 89 -5.15 -9.16 40.03
N LEU A 90 -4.57 -8.03 40.44
CA LEU A 90 -4.12 -7.81 41.82
C LEU A 90 -5.27 -7.90 42.83
N LYS A 91 -6.42 -7.28 42.51
CA LYS A 91 -7.63 -7.37 43.37
C LYS A 91 -8.19 -8.79 43.47
N MET A 92 -7.95 -9.62 42.46
CA MET A 92 -8.33 -11.03 42.44
C MET A 92 -7.25 -11.95 43.04
N GLY A 93 -6.21 -11.38 43.67
CA GLY A 93 -5.18 -12.11 44.40
C GLY A 93 -3.96 -12.52 43.56
N PHE A 94 -3.77 -11.94 42.37
CA PHE A 94 -2.57 -12.16 41.56
C PHE A 94 -1.42 -11.33 42.11
N LYS A 95 -0.30 -11.98 42.43
CA LYS A 95 0.97 -11.30 42.67
C LYS A 95 1.93 -11.70 41.55
N PRO A 96 2.76 -10.78 41.01
CA PRO A 96 3.76 -11.14 40.02
C PRO A 96 4.62 -12.31 40.53
N GLY A 97 4.55 -13.45 39.84
CA GLY A 97 5.23 -14.70 40.24
C GLY A 97 4.41 -15.71 41.05
N GLU A 98 3.18 -15.39 41.46
CA GLU A 98 2.25 -16.32 42.14
C GLU A 98 0.99 -16.60 41.32
N SER A 99 0.39 -17.78 41.47
CA SER A 99 -0.87 -18.13 40.81
C SER A 99 -2.05 -17.35 41.42
N LEU A 100 -3.00 -16.94 40.58
CA LEU A 100 -4.22 -16.24 40.95
C LEU A 100 -5.11 -17.10 41.87
N GLY A 101 -5.37 -16.66 43.11
CA GLY A 101 -6.30 -17.31 44.04
C GLY A 101 -5.93 -17.15 45.53
N LYS A 102 -6.88 -17.41 46.44
CA LYS A 102 -6.61 -17.43 47.89
C LYS A 102 -5.80 -18.68 48.24
N LYS A 103 -4.66 -18.50 48.91
CA LYS A 103 -3.92 -19.60 49.56
C LYS A 103 -4.75 -20.10 50.74
N GLU A 104 -5.21 -21.35 50.69
CA GLU A 104 -5.71 -22.01 51.89
C GLU A 104 -4.51 -22.27 52.80
N GLU A 105 -4.42 -21.56 53.92
CA GLU A 105 -3.44 -21.90 54.95
C GLU A 105 -3.84 -23.24 55.59
N PRO A 106 -2.89 -24.17 55.78
CA PRO A 106 -3.19 -25.42 56.44
C PRO A 106 -3.57 -25.16 57.89
N VAL A 107 -4.84 -25.37 58.22
CA VAL A 107 -5.33 -25.37 59.60
C VAL A 107 -4.57 -26.45 60.38
N LYS A 108 -3.79 -26.04 61.38
CA LYS A 108 -3.16 -26.93 62.37
C LYS A 108 -4.25 -27.81 63.01
N PRO A 109 -4.08 -29.15 63.07
CA PRO A 109 -5.05 -29.99 63.76
C PRO A 109 -4.96 -29.75 65.28
N PRO A 110 -6.09 -29.59 65.99
CA PRO A 110 -6.10 -29.82 67.43
C PRO A 110 -6.06 -31.32 67.69
N ASN A 111 -5.18 -31.74 68.59
CA ASN A 111 -5.18 -33.07 69.17
C ASN A 111 -6.55 -33.37 69.78
N ASP A 112 -7.19 -34.47 69.39
CA ASP A 112 -7.71 -35.40 70.38
C ASP A 112 -7.92 -36.81 69.80
N ASN A 113 -7.62 -37.81 70.62
CA ASN A 113 -7.84 -39.22 70.31
C ASN A 113 -9.33 -39.55 70.43
N THR A 114 -9.90 -40.32 69.47
CA THR A 114 -10.64 -41.57 69.75
C THR A 114 -11.28 -42.15 68.49
N ASP A 115 -10.85 -43.38 68.20
CA ASP A 115 -11.59 -44.57 67.75
C ASP A 115 -12.52 -44.60 66.52
N ALA A 116 -12.46 -45.77 65.89
CA ALA A 116 -12.97 -46.19 64.59
C ALA A 116 -14.49 -46.06 64.36
N THR A 117 -14.88 -45.80 63.10
CA THR A 117 -15.75 -46.68 62.28
C THR A 117 -15.89 -46.14 60.86
N SER A 118 -15.76 -47.06 59.89
CA SER A 118 -15.90 -46.91 58.45
C SER A 118 -17.34 -46.67 57.99
N THR A 119 -17.56 -45.67 57.13
CA THR A 119 -18.62 -45.68 56.10
C THR A 119 -18.30 -44.63 55.01
N GLU A 120 -18.63 -45.00 53.78
CA GLU A 120 -18.31 -44.35 52.50
C GLU A 120 -18.93 -42.96 52.34
N GLU A 121 -18.17 -42.01 51.77
CA GLU A 121 -18.66 -40.74 51.21
C GLU A 121 -17.74 -40.27 50.06
N PRO A 122 -18.28 -39.50 49.09
CA PRO A 122 -17.72 -39.37 47.74
C PRO A 122 -16.42 -38.58 47.71
N GLU A 123 -15.52 -38.93 46.79
CA GLU A 123 -14.29 -38.18 46.54
C GLU A 123 -14.60 -36.72 46.24
N LYS A 124 -14.40 -35.89 47.26
CA LYS A 124 -14.49 -34.44 47.23
C LYS A 124 -13.44 -33.95 46.23
N VAL A 125 -13.89 -33.50 45.06
CA VAL A 125 -13.07 -32.83 44.05
C VAL A 125 -12.30 -31.72 44.74
N LYS A 126 -10.98 -31.88 44.88
CA LYS A 126 -10.08 -30.82 45.36
C LYS A 126 -10.22 -29.64 44.41
N SER A 127 -10.89 -28.58 44.85
CA SER A 127 -10.95 -27.31 44.14
C SER A 127 -9.63 -26.54 44.29
N GLY A 128 -8.52 -27.20 43.93
CA GLY A 128 -7.29 -26.51 43.58
C GLY A 128 -7.41 -26.09 42.12
N HIS A 129 -7.19 -24.82 41.83
CA HIS A 129 -7.01 -24.32 40.48
C HIS A 129 -6.01 -25.21 39.71
N LEU A 130 -6.36 -25.66 38.50
CA LEU A 130 -5.44 -26.42 37.67
C LEU A 130 -4.16 -25.59 37.50
N THR A 131 -3.07 -26.10 38.09
CA THR A 131 -1.70 -25.61 37.87
C THR A 131 -1.15 -26.11 36.53
N GLU A 132 -1.90 -26.99 35.87
CA GLU A 132 -1.63 -27.51 34.55
C GLU A 132 -2.34 -26.62 33.50
N PRO A 133 -1.66 -26.22 32.42
CA PRO A 133 -2.25 -25.39 31.37
C PRO A 133 -3.47 -26.08 30.75
N LEU A 134 -4.48 -25.30 30.32
CA LEU A 134 -5.63 -25.86 29.58
C LEU A 134 -5.12 -26.73 28.43
N PRO A 135 -5.69 -27.94 28.24
CA PRO A 135 -5.28 -28.82 27.16
C PRO A 135 -5.53 -28.10 25.82
N LEU A 136 -4.45 -27.84 25.09
CA LEU A 136 -4.55 -27.30 23.74
C LEU A 136 -5.18 -28.37 22.86
N ALA A 137 -6.41 -28.13 22.41
CA ALA A 137 -7.01 -28.92 21.35
C ALA A 137 -6.28 -28.59 20.03
N VAL A 138 -5.15 -29.26 19.80
CA VAL A 138 -4.41 -29.15 18.55
C VAL A 138 -5.26 -29.76 17.46
N TRP A 139 -5.59 -28.98 16.43
CA TRP A 139 -6.28 -29.50 15.27
C TRP A 139 -5.47 -30.65 14.67
N ALA A 140 -6.05 -31.85 14.66
CA ALA A 140 -5.45 -33.02 14.05
C ALA A 140 -5.45 -32.86 12.53
N GLY A 141 -4.39 -32.26 11.98
CA GLY A 141 -4.11 -32.31 10.55
C GLY A 141 -3.34 -31.11 10.02
N ARG A 142 -2.26 -31.39 9.29
CA ARG A 142 -1.67 -30.46 8.30
C ARG A 142 -2.60 -30.32 7.10
N LYS A 143 -3.79 -29.75 7.29
CA LYS A 143 -4.52 -29.14 6.17
C LYS A 143 -4.13 -27.66 6.20
N GLY A 144 -3.19 -27.30 5.34
CA GLY A 144 -2.70 -25.93 5.22
C GLY A 144 -3.86 -24.93 5.06
N LEU A 145 -3.65 -23.71 5.53
CA LEU A 145 -4.55 -22.59 5.24
C LEU A 145 -4.71 -22.49 3.71
N GLY A 146 -5.90 -22.79 3.19
CA GLY A 146 -6.23 -22.55 1.78
C GLY A 146 -7.00 -23.66 1.06
N LEU A 147 -7.11 -24.89 1.61
CA LEU A 147 -7.73 -26.02 0.88
C LEU A 147 -9.20 -26.30 1.25
N GLY A 148 -9.99 -25.24 1.42
CA GLY A 148 -11.46 -25.35 1.56
C GLY A 148 -12.06 -24.65 2.78
N LYS A 149 -13.40 -24.51 2.77
CA LYS A 149 -14.18 -23.99 3.90
C LYS A 149 -13.99 -24.93 5.10
N ARG A 150 -13.41 -24.41 6.18
CA ARG A 150 -13.18 -25.16 7.42
C ARG A 150 -14.53 -25.60 8.00
N ALA A 151 -14.60 -26.79 8.59
CA ALA A 151 -15.71 -27.11 9.48
C ALA A 151 -15.68 -26.09 10.63
N MET A 152 -16.80 -25.40 10.87
CA MET A 152 -16.95 -24.52 12.03
C MET A 152 -16.58 -25.29 13.29
N SER A 153 -15.88 -24.64 14.21
CA SER A 153 -15.71 -25.16 15.57
C SER A 153 -17.09 -25.60 16.09
N PRO A 154 -17.20 -26.76 16.76
CA PRO A 154 -18.42 -27.13 17.45
C PRO A 154 -18.85 -25.93 18.31
N PRO A 155 -20.09 -25.43 18.17
CA PRO A 155 -20.51 -24.26 18.92
C PRO A 155 -20.36 -24.60 20.40
N LEU A 156 -19.59 -23.79 21.12
CA LEU A 156 -19.72 -23.71 22.57
C LEU A 156 -21.20 -23.47 22.86
N SER A 157 -21.82 -24.45 23.52
CA SER A 157 -23.25 -24.44 23.87
C SER A 157 -23.62 -23.10 24.51
N GLY A 158 -24.29 -22.23 23.75
CA GLY A 158 -24.75 -20.91 24.23
C GLY A 158 -24.56 -19.71 23.28
N SER A 159 -23.79 -19.82 22.19
CA SER A 159 -23.64 -18.71 21.23
C SER A 159 -24.65 -18.80 20.07
N SER A 160 -25.89 -18.32 20.29
CA SER A 160 -26.93 -18.24 19.26
C SER A 160 -26.90 -16.96 18.42
N LYS A 161 -25.73 -16.28 18.33
CA LYS A 161 -25.60 -15.04 17.54
C LYS A 161 -25.21 -15.26 16.07
N ALA A 162 -24.75 -16.45 15.69
CA ALA A 162 -24.39 -16.77 14.30
C ALA A 162 -25.58 -17.26 13.44
N ALA A 163 -26.80 -17.32 13.99
CA ALA A 163 -28.00 -17.80 13.30
C ALA A 163 -29.12 -16.76 13.23
N LYS A 164 -28.79 -15.47 13.41
CA LYS A 164 -29.74 -14.36 13.46
C LYS A 164 -29.46 -13.26 12.42
N THR A 165 -28.59 -13.48 11.44
CA THR A 165 -28.73 -12.71 10.21
C THR A 165 -29.97 -13.23 9.50
N SER A 166 -30.87 -12.34 9.11
CA SER A 166 -32.04 -12.77 8.38
C SER A 166 -31.59 -13.37 7.03
N ALA A 167 -32.34 -14.31 6.46
CA ALA A 167 -32.04 -14.83 5.12
C ALA A 167 -31.99 -13.70 4.06
N GLU A 168 -32.66 -12.58 4.36
CA GLU A 168 -32.65 -11.34 3.59
C GLU A 168 -31.32 -10.57 3.71
N GLU A 169 -30.76 -10.45 4.92
CA GLU A 169 -29.41 -9.86 5.14
C GLU A 169 -28.32 -10.70 4.47
N ASP A 170 -28.39 -12.03 4.59
CA ASP A 170 -27.45 -12.93 3.91
C ASP A 170 -27.57 -12.83 2.37
N ALA A 171 -28.77 -12.59 1.83
CA ALA A 171 -28.99 -12.38 0.40
C ALA A 171 -28.48 -11.00 -0.04
N ALA A 172 -28.69 -9.95 0.76
CA ALA A 172 -28.18 -8.61 0.51
C ALA A 172 -26.64 -8.58 0.54
N GLU A 173 -26.01 -9.29 1.48
CA GLU A 173 -24.55 -9.40 1.56
C GLU A 173 -23.96 -10.17 0.37
N LYS A 174 -24.63 -11.24 -0.09
CA LYS A 174 -24.24 -11.96 -1.32
C LYS A 174 -24.33 -11.05 -2.55
N SER A 175 -25.44 -10.32 -2.71
CA SER A 175 -25.61 -9.35 -3.80
C SER A 175 -24.54 -8.26 -3.77
N ARG A 176 -24.25 -7.68 -2.61
CA ARG A 176 -23.16 -6.70 -2.43
C ARG A 176 -21.80 -7.26 -2.82
N ASN A 177 -21.51 -8.49 -2.40
CA ASN A 177 -20.26 -9.18 -2.74
C ASN A 177 -20.16 -9.52 -4.23
N GLU A 178 -21.27 -9.88 -4.88
CA GLU A 178 -21.32 -10.11 -6.32
C GLU A 178 -21.09 -8.81 -7.10
N ASN A 179 -21.72 -7.70 -6.69
CA ASN A 179 -21.50 -6.37 -7.27
C ASN A 179 -20.04 -5.93 -7.09
N TYR A 180 -19.45 -6.12 -5.91
CA TYR A 180 -18.04 -5.81 -5.67
C TYR A 180 -17.11 -6.63 -6.57
N ARG A 181 -17.38 -7.93 -6.74
CA ARG A 181 -16.61 -8.79 -7.66
C ARG A 181 -16.80 -8.42 -9.12
N ALA A 182 -18.01 -8.02 -9.51
CA ALA A 182 -18.28 -7.54 -10.87
C ALA A 182 -17.51 -6.24 -11.14
N GLN A 183 -17.57 -5.28 -10.23
CA GLN A 183 -16.83 -4.03 -10.32
C GLN A 183 -15.31 -4.25 -10.32
N ALA A 184 -14.80 -5.11 -9.44
CA ALA A 184 -13.37 -5.44 -9.42
C ALA A 184 -12.90 -6.11 -10.72
N ARG A 185 -13.77 -6.87 -11.39
CA ARG A 185 -13.49 -7.46 -12.72
C ARG A 185 -13.49 -6.39 -13.80
N SER A 186 -14.51 -5.53 -13.87
CA SER A 186 -14.58 -4.45 -14.85
C SER A 186 -13.41 -3.49 -14.72
N ASP A 187 -13.05 -3.09 -13.49
CA ASP A 187 -11.92 -2.19 -13.25
C ASP A 187 -10.56 -2.84 -13.61
N TYR A 188 -10.48 -4.17 -13.59
CA TYR A 188 -9.28 -4.88 -14.02
C TYR A 188 -9.22 -4.98 -15.55
N GLU A 189 -10.35 -5.30 -16.18
CA GLU A 189 -10.51 -5.36 -17.63
C GLU A 189 -10.21 -3.99 -18.26
N GLU A 190 -10.77 -2.91 -17.72
CA GLU A 190 -10.51 -1.54 -18.18
C GLU A 190 -9.02 -1.17 -18.10
N ARG A 191 -8.36 -1.44 -16.96
CA ARG A 191 -6.90 -1.19 -16.82
C ARG A 191 -6.05 -2.02 -17.78
N ARG A 192 -6.47 -3.26 -18.05
CA ARG A 192 -5.80 -4.14 -19.03
C ARG A 192 -5.96 -3.57 -20.43
N ASP A 193 -7.16 -3.13 -20.79
CA ASP A 193 -7.48 -2.57 -22.10
C ASP A 193 -6.85 -1.20 -22.31
N GLU A 194 -6.76 -0.35 -21.28
CA GLU A 194 -6.00 0.91 -21.34
C GLU A 194 -4.52 0.66 -21.64
N GLY A 195 -3.92 -0.34 -20.98
CA GLY A 195 -2.53 -0.72 -21.22
C GLY A 195 -2.30 -1.17 -22.66
N ARG A 196 -3.25 -1.91 -23.22
CA ARG A 196 -3.25 -2.38 -24.61
C ARG A 196 -3.49 -1.24 -25.59
N LEU A 197 -4.46 -0.38 -25.32
CA LEU A 197 -4.75 0.81 -26.11
C LEU A 197 -3.49 1.68 -26.23
N ARG A 198 -2.79 1.92 -25.12
CA ARG A 198 -1.50 2.64 -25.15
C ARG A 198 -0.41 1.93 -25.96
N ALA A 199 -0.41 0.60 -26.01
CA ALA A 199 0.52 -0.15 -26.87
C ALA A 199 0.11 -0.07 -28.35
N ALA A 200 -1.17 -0.29 -28.66
CA ALA A 200 -1.73 -0.27 -30.00
C ALA A 200 -1.64 1.12 -30.64
N LEU A 201 -1.89 2.20 -29.86
CA LEU A 201 -1.72 3.57 -30.33
C LEU A 201 -0.26 3.88 -30.68
N ARG A 202 0.71 3.41 -29.89
CA ARG A 202 2.14 3.56 -30.23
C ARG A 202 2.50 2.82 -31.53
N THR A 203 1.94 1.65 -31.77
CA THR A 203 2.14 0.96 -33.05
C THR A 203 1.45 1.70 -34.20
N CYS A 204 0.25 2.24 -33.96
CA CYS A 204 -0.50 3.03 -34.93
C CYS A 204 0.26 4.29 -35.33
N THR A 205 0.76 5.08 -34.37
CA THR A 205 1.51 6.31 -34.65
C THR A 205 2.75 6.02 -35.50
N ASN A 206 3.51 4.98 -35.16
CA ASN A 206 4.70 4.61 -35.93
C ASN A 206 4.37 4.18 -37.37
N LEU A 207 3.27 3.44 -37.56
CA LEU A 207 2.83 3.02 -38.89
C LEU A 207 2.25 4.21 -39.69
N ASP A 208 1.46 5.06 -39.04
CA ASP A 208 0.91 6.29 -39.61
C ASP A 208 2.03 7.22 -40.12
N GLU A 209 3.07 7.43 -39.31
CA GLU A 209 4.26 8.21 -39.69
C GLU A 209 4.96 7.61 -40.92
N ASN A 210 5.13 6.28 -40.97
CA ASN A 210 5.72 5.60 -42.12
C ASN A 210 4.89 5.74 -43.40
N HIS A 211 3.56 5.85 -43.27
CA HIS A 211 2.63 6.08 -44.37
C HIS A 211 2.35 7.57 -44.63
N GLY A 212 2.98 8.50 -43.90
CA GLY A 212 2.85 9.94 -44.08
C GLY A 212 1.55 10.56 -43.54
N VAL A 213 0.81 9.85 -42.68
CA VAL A 213 -0.39 10.36 -42.02
C VAL A 213 0.03 11.20 -40.81
N LYS A 214 -0.18 12.52 -40.87
CA LYS A 214 0.25 13.46 -39.83
C LYS A 214 -0.67 13.51 -38.61
N PHE A 215 -1.97 13.26 -38.81
CA PHE A 215 -2.96 13.33 -37.75
C PHE A 215 -4.03 12.26 -37.93
N ASN A 216 -4.35 11.56 -36.85
CA ASN A 216 -5.39 10.54 -36.80
C ASN A 216 -6.25 10.78 -35.55
N VAL A 217 -7.57 10.84 -35.75
CA VAL A 217 -8.56 11.07 -34.68
C VAL A 217 -8.45 10.02 -33.55
N LEU A 218 -8.02 8.80 -33.89
CA LEU A 218 -7.87 7.71 -32.91
C LEU A 218 -6.77 7.98 -31.87
N GLN A 219 -5.87 8.93 -32.11
CA GLN A 219 -4.76 9.25 -31.20
C GLN A 219 -5.18 10.17 -30.02
N LEU A 220 -6.40 10.71 -30.05
CA LEU A 220 -6.92 11.59 -29.01
C LEU A 220 -7.13 10.82 -27.70
N ASN A 221 -6.79 11.44 -26.56
CA ASN A 221 -7.03 10.86 -25.23
C ASN A 221 -7.94 11.77 -24.40
N PRO A 222 -9.04 11.25 -23.85
CA PRO A 222 -9.97 12.05 -23.03
C PRO A 222 -9.35 12.46 -21.69
N THR A 223 -8.39 11.71 -21.17
CA THR A 223 -7.73 11.97 -19.88
C THR A 223 -6.64 13.04 -19.98
N ASP A 224 -6.04 13.21 -21.16
CA ASP A 224 -4.89 14.09 -21.36
C ASP A 224 -5.25 15.22 -22.33
N PRO A 225 -5.56 16.44 -21.86
CA PRO A 225 -6.00 17.54 -22.71
C PRO A 225 -4.92 17.99 -23.71
N SER A 226 -3.64 17.73 -23.44
CA SER A 226 -2.53 18.01 -24.35
C SER A 226 -2.49 17.12 -25.59
N SER A 227 -3.27 16.04 -25.62
CA SER A 227 -3.36 15.15 -26.78
C SER A 227 -4.24 15.73 -27.90
N ILE A 228 -5.05 16.73 -27.60
CA ILE A 228 -5.97 17.37 -28.54
C ILE A 228 -5.28 18.63 -29.10
N PRO A 229 -5.13 18.77 -30.43
CA PRO A 229 -4.63 20.00 -31.03
C PRO A 229 -5.50 21.20 -30.64
N GLU A 230 -4.90 22.35 -30.31
CA GLU A 230 -5.62 23.60 -29.98
C GLU A 230 -6.77 23.94 -30.97
N PRO A 231 -6.57 23.90 -32.31
CA PRO A 231 -7.67 24.20 -33.23
C PRO A 231 -8.85 23.21 -33.15
N LEU A 232 -8.58 21.95 -32.83
CA LEU A 232 -9.64 20.95 -32.62
C LEU A 232 -10.32 21.14 -31.26
N TYR A 233 -9.56 21.48 -30.23
CA TYR A 233 -10.08 21.74 -28.89
C TYR A 233 -11.10 22.88 -28.88
N ASP A 234 -10.79 23.98 -29.59
CA ASP A 234 -11.70 25.12 -29.76
C ASP A 234 -13.00 24.72 -30.49
N LEU A 235 -12.92 23.87 -31.52
CA LEU A 235 -14.09 23.38 -32.26
C LEU A 235 -14.95 22.41 -31.43
N LEU A 236 -14.31 21.57 -30.61
CA LEU A 236 -14.99 20.63 -29.72
C LEU A 236 -15.68 21.34 -28.54
N SER A 237 -15.04 22.36 -27.97
CA SER A 237 -15.58 23.16 -26.85
C SER A 237 -16.67 24.15 -27.28
N ARG A 238 -16.61 24.68 -28.52
CA ARG A 238 -17.63 25.58 -29.08
C ARG A 238 -18.95 24.86 -29.43
N ALA A 239 -18.93 23.54 -29.60
CA ALA A 239 -20.10 22.77 -29.98
C ALA A 239 -21.12 22.65 -28.83
N PRO A 240 -22.43 22.87 -29.09
CA PRO A 240 -23.46 22.94 -28.04
C PRO A 240 -23.78 21.59 -27.36
N SER A 241 -23.11 20.50 -27.72
CA SER A 241 -23.46 19.14 -27.28
C SER A 241 -22.62 18.59 -26.12
N GLY A 242 -21.74 19.38 -25.50
CA GLY A 242 -21.02 18.96 -24.28
C GLY A 242 -20.19 17.69 -24.46
N ALA A 243 -19.43 17.59 -25.57
CA ALA A 243 -18.55 16.44 -25.81
C ALA A 243 -17.36 16.37 -24.83
N ILE A 244 -17.08 17.48 -24.15
CA ILE A 244 -16.08 17.59 -23.09
C ILE A 244 -16.79 18.33 -21.96
N ASP A 245 -17.23 17.62 -20.90
CA ASP A 245 -17.66 18.29 -19.68
C ASP A 245 -16.40 18.92 -19.07
N GLU A 246 -16.39 20.23 -18.84
CA GLU A 246 -15.23 20.90 -18.22
C GLU A 246 -14.89 20.27 -16.85
N ASN A 247 -15.86 19.59 -16.22
CA ASN A 247 -15.65 18.83 -14.98
C ASN A 247 -14.98 17.46 -15.15
N ALA A 248 -14.91 16.90 -16.37
CA ALA A 248 -14.27 15.61 -16.62
C ALA A 248 -12.73 15.73 -16.75
N LEU A 249 -12.23 16.90 -17.17
CA LEU A 249 -10.80 17.19 -17.31
C LEU A 249 -10.10 17.48 -15.98
N ASP A 250 -10.84 17.92 -14.96
CA ASP A 250 -10.33 18.21 -13.60
C ASP A 250 -10.47 17.03 -12.62
N ALA A 251 -11.05 15.92 -13.06
CA ALA A 251 -11.11 14.69 -12.28
C ALA A 251 -9.71 14.04 -12.26
N LYS A 252 -8.86 14.47 -11.32
CA LYS A 252 -7.63 13.75 -10.94
C LYS A 252 -7.95 12.25 -10.92
N PRO A 253 -7.07 11.37 -11.43
CA PRO A 253 -7.30 9.92 -11.41
C PRO A 253 -7.47 9.49 -9.96
N GLY A 254 -8.72 9.43 -9.54
CA GLY A 254 -9.08 9.05 -8.20
C GLY A 254 -8.73 7.59 -8.11
N TYR A 255 -7.74 7.26 -7.29
CA TYR A 255 -7.81 6.04 -6.52
C TYR A 255 -9.17 6.07 -5.81
N ARG A 256 -10.23 5.55 -6.46
CA ARG A 256 -11.46 5.18 -5.79
C ARG A 256 -11.09 3.98 -4.93
N VAL A 257 -10.54 4.27 -3.76
CA VAL A 257 -10.66 3.34 -2.65
C VAL A 257 -12.16 3.30 -2.38
N PRO A 258 -12.83 2.14 -2.50
CA PRO A 258 -14.20 2.02 -2.06
C PRO A 258 -14.16 2.13 -0.53
N VAL A 259 -14.22 3.36 -0.02
CA VAL A 259 -14.66 3.61 1.34
C VAL A 259 -16.12 3.21 1.30
N GLY A 260 -16.43 2.01 1.81
CA GLY A 260 -17.80 1.67 2.11
C GLY A 260 -18.31 2.74 3.06
N GLU A 261 -19.19 3.61 2.58
CA GLU A 261 -20.13 4.34 3.42
C GLU A 261 -20.92 3.28 4.19
N SER A 262 -20.42 2.94 5.38
CA SER A 262 -21.21 2.33 6.42
C SER A 262 -21.95 3.47 7.10
N ASP A 263 -23.20 3.68 6.70
CA ASP A 263 -24.22 4.33 7.50
C ASP A 263 -24.48 3.46 8.75
N PHE A 264 -23.55 3.49 9.69
CA PHE A 264 -23.73 2.95 11.04
C PHE A 264 -23.48 4.08 12.03
N ASP A 265 -24.36 5.07 11.98
CA ASP A 265 -24.52 6.09 13.00
C ASP A 265 -25.43 5.55 14.11
N GLU A 266 -24.85 4.78 15.03
CA GLU A 266 -25.46 4.52 16.34
C GLU A 266 -24.48 4.98 17.44
N GLY A 267 -24.64 6.24 17.84
CA GLY A 267 -24.68 6.59 19.26
C GLY A 267 -23.37 6.81 20.00
N VAL A 268 -22.43 7.62 19.48
CA VAL A 268 -21.32 8.17 20.27
C VAL A 268 -21.15 9.67 20.01
N GLU A 269 -21.16 10.46 21.08
CA GLU A 269 -21.29 11.93 21.07
C GLU A 269 -20.24 12.67 20.20
N PRO A 270 -20.66 13.61 19.33
CA PRO A 270 -19.82 14.19 18.27
C PRO A 270 -19.10 15.49 18.71
N GLY A 271 -18.44 15.50 19.86
CA GLY A 271 -17.82 16.74 20.38
C GLY A 271 -16.37 16.94 19.96
N ASN A 272 -15.53 15.92 20.13
CA ASN A 272 -14.09 16.14 20.25
C ASN A 272 -13.26 15.56 19.09
N GLU A 273 -13.69 14.47 18.46
CA GLU A 273 -12.88 13.81 17.41
C GLU A 273 -12.91 14.56 16.06
N ARG A 274 -14.05 15.16 15.69
CA ARG A 274 -14.15 16.05 14.51
C ARG A 274 -13.28 17.30 14.66
N ALA A 275 -13.16 17.84 15.88
CA ALA A 275 -12.32 18.99 16.18
C ALA A 275 -10.83 18.62 16.14
N ILE A 276 -10.46 17.44 16.65
CA ILE A 276 -9.07 16.94 16.57
C ILE A 276 -8.69 16.65 15.12
N ALA A 277 -9.57 16.01 14.34
CA ALA A 277 -9.33 15.73 12.94
C ALA A 277 -9.21 17.01 12.10
N ALA A 278 -10.05 18.02 12.37
CA ALA A 278 -9.97 19.32 11.72
C ALA A 278 -8.65 20.04 12.06
N ARG A 279 -8.26 20.05 13.33
CA ARG A 279 -7.01 20.67 13.81
C ARG A 279 -5.77 19.98 13.24
N LEU A 280 -5.79 18.65 13.12
CA LEU A 280 -4.71 17.87 12.52
C LEU A 280 -4.58 18.17 11.02
N LYS A 281 -5.71 18.26 10.29
CA LYS A 281 -5.73 18.64 8.86
C LYS A 281 -5.19 20.05 8.64
N GLU A 282 -5.49 20.97 9.54
CA GLU A 282 -5.03 22.35 9.48
C GLU A 282 -3.53 22.47 9.82
N GLN A 283 -3.03 21.70 10.80
CA GLN A 283 -1.60 21.55 11.05
C GLN A 283 -0.86 20.96 9.85
N MET A 284 -1.37 19.88 9.24
CA MET A 284 -0.77 19.29 8.03
C MET A 284 -0.75 20.27 6.85
N LYS A 285 -1.73 21.18 6.75
CA LYS A 285 -1.77 22.22 5.72
C LYS A 285 -0.79 23.36 6.00
N ALA A 286 -0.56 23.69 7.28
CA ALA A 286 0.42 24.70 7.69
C ALA A 286 1.87 24.20 7.54
N ASP A 287 2.10 22.91 7.81
CA ASP A 287 3.41 22.25 7.67
C ASP A 287 3.73 21.82 6.23
N SER A 288 2.75 21.93 5.32
CA SER A 288 2.96 21.75 3.89
C SER A 288 3.91 22.82 3.37
N LEU A 289 5.14 22.43 3.01
CA LEU A 289 6.11 23.31 2.37
C LEU A 289 5.49 23.98 1.13
N GLN A 290 5.36 25.30 1.17
CA GLN A 290 5.03 26.06 -0.03
C GLN A 290 6.29 26.12 -0.91
N PRO A 291 6.14 25.99 -2.24
CA PRO A 291 7.25 26.31 -3.14
C PRO A 291 7.70 27.75 -2.85
N LEU A 292 9.03 27.95 -2.78
CA LEU A 292 9.62 29.26 -2.51
C LEU A 292 9.01 30.29 -3.46
N LYS A 293 8.51 31.41 -2.91
CA LYS A 293 8.21 32.61 -3.70
C LYS A 293 9.54 33.18 -4.17
N GLU A 294 10.08 32.60 -5.22
CA GLU A 294 11.11 33.21 -6.03
C GLU A 294 10.46 34.41 -6.71
N SER A 295 10.92 35.61 -6.36
CA SER A 295 10.43 36.86 -6.91
C SER A 295 10.62 36.85 -8.42
N ASN A 296 9.49 36.79 -9.13
CA ASN A 296 9.34 36.71 -10.60
C ASN A 296 9.98 37.87 -11.40
N GLU A 297 10.76 38.75 -10.80
CA GLU A 297 11.34 39.90 -11.52
C GLU A 297 12.68 39.54 -12.18
N ASP A 298 13.47 38.64 -11.60
CA ASP A 298 14.80 38.27 -12.13
C ASP A 298 14.73 37.20 -13.24
N PHE A 299 13.74 36.30 -13.19
CA PHE A 299 13.56 35.25 -14.21
C PHE A 299 12.95 35.78 -15.53
N ILE A 300 12.14 36.85 -15.48
CA ILE A 300 11.57 37.46 -16.68
C ILE A 300 12.68 38.21 -17.45
N ALA A 301 13.55 38.93 -16.75
CA ALA A 301 14.67 39.64 -17.37
C ALA A 301 15.70 38.70 -18.04
N MET A 302 15.92 37.51 -17.47
CA MET A 302 16.84 36.52 -18.06
C MET A 302 16.24 35.80 -19.27
N ARG A 303 14.92 35.52 -19.25
CA ARG A 303 14.18 34.94 -20.39
C ARG A 303 14.08 35.90 -21.57
N ASP A 304 13.97 37.20 -21.31
CA ASP A 304 13.91 38.22 -22.37
C ASP A 304 15.29 38.56 -22.95
N ALA A 305 16.37 38.42 -22.18
CA ALA A 305 17.74 38.57 -22.69
C ALA A 305 18.17 37.38 -23.60
N VAL A 306 17.69 36.16 -23.32
CA VAL A 306 17.98 34.96 -24.14
C VAL A 306 17.15 34.93 -25.44
N LYS A 307 15.97 35.56 -25.45
CA LYS A 307 15.14 35.71 -26.67
C LYS A 307 15.70 36.67 -27.72
N ALA A 308 16.72 37.46 -27.38
CA ALA A 308 17.29 38.44 -28.32
C ALA A 308 18.27 37.82 -29.33
N ASP A 309 18.75 36.59 -29.11
CA ASP A 309 19.80 35.97 -29.94
C ASP A 309 19.40 34.61 -30.56
N GLU A 310 18.20 34.10 -30.23
CA GLU A 310 17.65 32.94 -30.95
C GLU A 310 16.79 33.44 -32.10
N SER A 311 17.35 33.32 -33.31
CA SER A 311 16.59 33.40 -34.56
C SER A 311 15.41 32.42 -34.50
N LYS A 312 14.25 32.97 -34.10
CA LYS A 312 12.95 32.33 -34.16
C LYS A 312 12.68 32.01 -35.62
N GLN A 313 13.03 30.79 -36.02
CA GLN A 313 12.56 30.20 -37.26
C GLN A 313 11.07 29.93 -37.04
N GLU A 314 10.25 30.94 -37.32
CA GLU A 314 8.80 30.81 -37.38
C GLU A 314 8.47 29.82 -38.49
N VAL A 315 8.28 28.56 -38.14
CA VAL A 315 7.51 27.65 -38.98
C VAL A 315 6.07 28.15 -38.84
N ALA A 316 5.61 28.88 -39.86
CA ALA A 316 4.19 29.13 -40.04
C ALA A 316 3.53 27.75 -40.18
N GLU A 317 2.96 27.24 -39.09
CA GLU A 317 2.03 26.13 -39.16
C GLU A 317 0.76 26.71 -39.80
N ASP A 318 0.52 26.34 -41.06
CA ASP A 318 -0.73 26.65 -41.75
C ASP A 318 -1.89 26.25 -40.82
N PRO A 319 -2.91 27.11 -40.61
CA PRO A 319 -4.10 26.73 -39.84
C PRO A 319 -4.66 25.43 -40.41
N ILE A 320 -4.56 24.35 -39.63
CA ILE A 320 -5.16 23.07 -40.00
C ILE A 320 -6.65 23.25 -39.74
N ASP A 321 -7.38 23.62 -40.79
CA ASP A 321 -8.84 23.62 -40.77
C ASP A 321 -9.30 22.15 -40.69
N PHE A 322 -9.89 21.78 -39.55
CA PHE A 322 -10.53 20.48 -39.39
C PHE A 322 -11.92 20.51 -40.03
N ASP A 323 -12.17 19.61 -40.96
CA ASP A 323 -13.50 19.44 -41.54
C ASP A 323 -14.51 19.05 -40.46
N GLN A 324 -15.76 19.50 -40.62
CA GLN A 324 -16.84 19.20 -39.66
C GLN A 324 -17.02 17.69 -39.40
N GLU A 325 -16.82 16.86 -40.44
CA GLU A 325 -16.87 15.40 -40.32
C GLU A 325 -15.78 14.85 -39.38
N THR A 326 -14.58 15.42 -39.43
CA THR A 326 -13.47 15.00 -38.54
C THR A 326 -13.71 15.42 -37.09
N VAL A 327 -14.32 16.59 -36.90
CA VAL A 327 -14.73 17.08 -35.57
C VAL A 327 -15.79 16.17 -34.98
N ASP A 328 -16.78 15.76 -35.76
CA ASP A 328 -17.85 14.89 -35.27
C ASP A 328 -17.36 13.45 -35.01
N ALA A 329 -16.45 12.93 -35.84
CA ALA A 329 -15.75 11.67 -35.57
C ALA A 329 -14.91 11.74 -34.28
N ALA A 330 -14.25 12.87 -34.01
CA ALA A 330 -13.49 13.08 -32.78
C ALA A 330 -14.39 13.10 -31.54
N LYS A 331 -15.58 13.71 -31.62
CA LYS A 331 -16.57 13.67 -30.54
C LYS A 331 -17.03 12.25 -30.26
N GLU A 332 -17.38 11.51 -31.30
CA GLU A 332 -17.83 10.13 -31.16
C GLU A 332 -16.74 9.25 -30.54
N TYR A 333 -15.49 9.42 -30.97
CA TYR A 333 -14.36 8.68 -30.43
C TYR A 333 -14.08 8.99 -28.95
N LEU A 334 -14.17 10.26 -28.54
CA LEU A 334 -13.93 10.68 -27.16
C LEU A 334 -15.02 10.23 -26.18
N GLN A 335 -16.25 10.01 -26.67
CA GLN A 335 -17.37 9.53 -25.84
C GLN A 335 -17.37 8.02 -25.63
N LYS A 336 -16.60 7.26 -26.42
CA LYS A 336 -16.55 5.79 -26.35
C LYS A 336 -15.72 5.29 -25.17
N ASN A 337 -16.08 4.11 -24.68
CA ASN A 337 -15.35 3.45 -23.59
C ASN A 337 -13.96 3.00 -24.05
N VAL A 338 -13.07 2.70 -23.10
CA VAL A 338 -11.69 2.25 -23.39
C VAL A 338 -11.67 1.03 -24.30
N GLN A 339 -12.55 0.05 -24.06
CA GLN A 339 -12.64 -1.17 -24.85
C GLN A 339 -13.03 -0.87 -26.31
N GLU A 340 -14.08 -0.07 -26.52
CA GLU A 340 -14.53 0.31 -27.87
C GLU A 340 -13.45 1.13 -28.61
N ARG A 341 -12.72 2.00 -27.89
CA ARG A 341 -11.58 2.73 -28.43
C ARG A 341 -10.46 1.80 -28.88
N LEU A 342 -10.16 0.77 -28.09
CA LEU A 342 -9.20 -0.26 -28.47
C LEU A 342 -9.64 -1.00 -29.73
N GLU A 343 -10.90 -1.43 -29.81
CA GLU A 343 -11.45 -2.11 -30.99
C GLU A 343 -11.32 -1.27 -32.26
N MET A 344 -11.66 0.02 -32.21
CA MET A 344 -11.51 0.93 -33.35
C MET A 344 -10.04 1.07 -33.81
N VAL A 345 -9.09 1.13 -32.87
CA VAL A 345 -7.66 1.19 -33.21
C VAL A 345 -7.19 -0.13 -33.82
N LEU A 346 -7.64 -1.27 -33.31
CA LEU A 346 -7.31 -2.59 -33.87
C LEU A 346 -7.88 -2.78 -35.28
N GLU A 347 -9.12 -2.34 -35.50
CA GLU A 347 -9.75 -2.36 -36.82
C GLU A 347 -9.00 -1.46 -37.80
N TYR A 348 -8.60 -0.25 -37.38
CA TYR A 348 -7.79 0.66 -38.19
C TYR A 348 -6.45 0.02 -38.59
N LEU A 349 -5.74 -0.59 -37.63
CA LEU A 349 -4.47 -1.28 -37.90
C LEU A 349 -4.62 -2.41 -38.92
N ARG A 350 -5.72 -3.17 -38.84
CA ARG A 350 -5.99 -4.29 -39.76
C ARG A 350 -6.42 -3.83 -41.15
N THR A 351 -7.24 -2.79 -41.24
CA THR A 351 -7.81 -2.32 -42.51
C THR A 351 -6.85 -1.40 -43.27
N ARG A 352 -6.14 -0.52 -42.57
CA ARG A 352 -5.26 0.49 -43.19
C ARG A 352 -3.83 0.01 -43.38
N HIS A 353 -3.29 -0.70 -42.40
CA HIS A 353 -1.88 -1.12 -42.37
C HIS A 353 -1.69 -2.62 -42.55
N PHE A 354 -2.78 -3.39 -42.70
CA PHE A 354 -2.75 -4.85 -42.72
C PHE A 354 -1.89 -5.42 -41.59
N TYR A 355 -2.00 -4.83 -40.38
CA TYR A 355 -1.21 -5.22 -39.22
C TYR A 355 -2.11 -5.89 -38.17
N CYS A 356 -1.66 -7.04 -37.66
CA CYS A 356 -2.33 -7.67 -36.52
C CYS A 356 -1.54 -7.41 -35.24
N PHE A 357 -2.19 -6.70 -34.30
CA PHE A 357 -1.65 -6.42 -32.98
C PHE A 357 -1.32 -7.69 -32.18
N TRP A 358 -2.17 -8.72 -32.26
CA TRP A 358 -2.00 -9.96 -31.50
C TRP A 358 -0.88 -10.85 -32.06
N CYS A 359 -0.75 -10.94 -33.39
CA CYS A 359 0.35 -11.64 -34.05
C CYS A 359 1.68 -10.87 -33.95
N GLY A 360 1.62 -9.54 -33.81
CA GLY A 360 2.79 -8.67 -33.87
C GLY A 360 3.41 -8.57 -35.28
N ALA A 361 2.64 -8.84 -36.34
CA ALA A 361 3.12 -8.93 -37.71
C ALA A 361 2.29 -8.09 -38.69
N SER A 362 2.96 -7.55 -39.71
CA SER A 362 2.35 -6.89 -40.86
C SER A 362 2.18 -7.87 -42.02
N TYR A 363 1.08 -7.76 -42.74
CA TYR A 363 0.72 -8.53 -43.92
C TYR A 363 0.76 -7.63 -45.16
N ASN A 364 0.80 -8.24 -46.35
CA ASN A 364 0.90 -7.48 -47.59
C ASN A 364 -0.45 -6.96 -48.08
N ASP A 365 -1.50 -7.79 -47.96
CA ASP A 365 -2.84 -7.52 -48.47
C ASP A 365 -3.92 -8.01 -47.50
N ALA A 366 -5.16 -7.54 -47.68
CA ALA A 366 -6.32 -7.98 -46.89
C ALA A 366 -6.52 -9.50 -46.95
N SER A 367 -6.36 -10.12 -48.12
CA SER A 367 -6.51 -11.57 -48.29
C SER A 367 -5.42 -12.38 -47.60
N ASP A 368 -4.20 -11.83 -47.54
CA ASP A 368 -3.06 -12.43 -46.84
C ASP A 368 -3.32 -12.43 -45.33
N LEU A 369 -3.84 -11.31 -44.82
CA LEU A 369 -4.25 -11.15 -43.43
C LEU A 369 -5.38 -12.12 -43.04
N GLU A 370 -6.40 -12.31 -43.88
CA GLU A 370 -7.48 -13.26 -43.59
C GLU A 370 -7.03 -14.74 -43.62
N THR A 371 -6.04 -15.07 -44.45
CA THR A 371 -5.57 -16.45 -44.59
C THR A 371 -4.56 -16.84 -43.50
N ASN A 372 -3.69 -15.90 -43.11
CA ASN A 372 -2.58 -16.16 -42.20
C ASN A 372 -2.84 -15.72 -40.75
N CYS A 373 -3.80 -14.82 -40.50
CA CYS A 373 -4.16 -14.39 -39.15
C CYS A 373 -5.28 -15.27 -38.57
N PRO A 374 -5.13 -15.85 -37.36
CA PRO A 374 -6.14 -16.69 -36.72
C PRO A 374 -7.52 -16.02 -36.50
N GLY A 375 -7.55 -14.70 -36.34
CA GLY A 375 -8.79 -13.92 -36.18
C GLY A 375 -8.50 -12.44 -35.92
N PRO A 376 -9.53 -11.62 -35.62
CA PRO A 376 -9.37 -10.25 -35.15
C PRO A 376 -9.22 -10.14 -33.62
N ASP A 377 -9.81 -11.08 -32.89
CA ASP A 377 -9.89 -11.05 -31.43
C ASP A 377 -8.70 -11.70 -30.75
N GLU A 378 -8.49 -11.37 -29.48
CA GLU A 378 -7.46 -12.00 -28.64
C GLU A 378 -7.67 -13.50 -28.55
N ASP A 379 -8.91 -13.95 -28.30
CA ASP A 379 -9.23 -15.36 -28.06
C ASP A 379 -8.93 -16.28 -29.25
N SER A 380 -8.73 -15.70 -30.44
CA SER A 380 -8.38 -16.44 -31.66
C SER A 380 -6.88 -16.74 -31.79
N HIS A 381 -6.02 -16.06 -31.02
CA HIS A 381 -4.56 -16.15 -31.10
C HIS A 381 -3.96 -16.80 -29.85
#